data_AF-A0A8T6LY28-F1
#
_entry.id   AF-A0A8T6LY28-F1
#
_cell.length_a   1.000
_cell.length_b   1.000
_cell.length_c   1.000
_cell.angle_alpha   90.00
_cell.angle_beta   90.00
_cell.angle_gamma   90.00
#
_symmetry.space_group_name_H-M   'P 1'
#
loop_
_entity.id
_entity.type
_entity.pdbx_description
1 polymer ?
#
loop_
_entity_poly.entity_id
_entity_poly.type
_entity_poly.pdbx_seq_one_letter_code
_entity_poly.pdbx_strand_id
1 'polypeptide(L)' 'MALLENQSKLGMSLIGIGAISLFADSQGWFDFPEVVPFLSITVSFLGMLTLMLSVGVDSEIEELTETFTMMEEEE' A
#
# COMPACT_ATOMS: atom_id res chain seq x y z
N MET A 1 10.23 -10.27 -3.64
CA MET A 1 9.50 -10.49 -2.38
C MET A 1 9.84 -9.50 -1.26
N ALA A 2 11.08 -9.37 -0.77
CA ALA A 2 11.40 -8.52 0.40
C ALA A 2 11.07 -7.01 0.25
N LEU A 3 11.16 -6.46 -0.96
CA LEU A 3 10.79 -5.06 -1.24
C LEU A 3 9.28 -4.82 -1.18
N LEU A 4 8.48 -5.75 -1.72
CA LEU A 4 7.01 -5.73 -1.67
C LEU A 4 6.52 -5.91 -0.22
N GLU A 5 7.16 -6.78 0.55
CA GLU A 5 6.86 -6.95 1.98
C GLU A 5 7.16 -5.66 2.77
N ASN A 6 8.27 -4.97 2.49
CA ASN A 6 8.57 -3.69 3.12
C ASN A 6 7.64 -2.57 2.66
N GLN A 7 7.24 -2.56 1.38
CA GLN A 7 6.29 -1.59 0.83
C GLN A 7 4.91 -1.73 1.46
N SER A 8 4.42 -2.95 1.62
CA SER A 8 3.14 -3.21 2.29
C SER A 8 3.17 -2.80 3.77
N LYS A 9 4.25 -3.09 4.50
CA LYS A 9 4.45 -2.63 5.89
C LYS A 9 4.44 -1.11 6.01
N LEU A 10 5.12 -0.41 5.10
CA LEU A 10 5.12 1.06 5.06
C LEU A 10 3.72 1.61 4.76
N GLY A 11 3.02 1.06 3.77
CA GLY A 11 1.65 1.47 3.42
C GLY A 11 0.68 1.32 4.60
N MET A 12 0.70 0.16 5.27
CA MET A 12 -0.11 -0.09 6.47
C MET A 12 0.22 0.87 7.62
N SER A 13 1.52 1.15 7.83
CA SER A 13 1.97 2.07 8.89
C SER A 13 1.49 3.50 8.65
N LEU A 14 1.57 3.99 7.41
CA LEU A 14 1.11 5.34 7.04
C LEU A 14 -0.40 5.49 7.24
N ILE A 15 -1.19 4.49 6.84
CA ILE A 15 -2.64 4.47 7.09
C ILE A 15 -2.93 4.48 8.59
N GLY A 16 -2.23 3.62 9.36
CA GLY A 16 -2.42 3.53 10.81
C GLY A 16 -2.14 4.85 11.53
N ILE A 17 -1.01 5.51 11.22
CA ILE A 17 -0.66 6.79 11.82
C ILE A 17 -1.70 7.85 11.49
N GLY A 18 -2.08 7.99 10.21
CA GLY A 18 -3.06 9.00 9.81
C GLY A 18 -4.44 8.77 10.44
N ALA A 19 -4.89 7.51 10.53
CA ALA A 19 -6.15 7.16 11.18
C ALA A 19 -6.14 7.44 12.70
N ILE A 20 -5.04 7.10 13.39
CA ILE A 20 -4.88 7.37 14.83
C ILE A 20 -4.88 8.88 15.09
N SER A 21 -4.16 9.66 14.28
CA SER A 21 -4.13 11.12 14.40
C SER A 21 -5.52 11.74 14.23
N LEU A 22 -6.26 11.33 13.19
CA LEU A 22 -7.63 11.83 12.96
C LEU A 22 -8.60 11.41 14.07
N PHE A 23 -8.45 10.19 14.59
CA PHE A 23 -9.25 9.74 15.71
C PHE A 23 -8.96 10.57 16.96
N ALA A 24 -7.68 10.79 17.30
CA ALA A 24 -7.29 11.55 18.46
C ALA A 24 -7.74 13.02 18.37
N ASP A 25 -7.69 13.61 17.18
CA ASP A 25 -8.25 14.93 16.87
C ASP A 25 -9.77 14.97 17.12
N SER A 26 -10.51 13.98 16.60
CA SER A 26 -11.97 13.88 16.78
C SER A 26 -12.43 13.76 18.25
N GLN A 27 -11.59 13.15 19.10
CA GLN A 27 -11.85 13.00 20.53
C GLN A 27 -11.35 14.20 21.35
N GLY A 28 -10.71 15.19 20.71
CA GLY A 28 -10.11 16.34 21.39
C GLY A 28 -8.99 15.96 22.35
N TRP A 29 -8.30 14.83 22.10
CA TRP A 29 -7.19 14.38 22.97
C TRP A 29 -5.97 15.29 22.85
N PHE A 30 -5.81 15.94 21.70
CA PHE A 30 -4.74 16.88 21.42
C PHE A 30 -5.30 18.10 20.70
N ASP A 31 -4.71 19.26 20.99
CA ASP A 31 -5.05 20.52 20.32
C ASP A 31 -4.17 20.64 19.07
N PHE A 32 -4.57 19.95 17.99
CA PHE A 32 -3.80 19.90 16.77
C PHE A 32 -4.01 21.18 15.94
N PRO A 33 -2.93 21.73 15.34
CA PRO A 33 -3.08 22.76 14.32
C PRO A 33 -3.98 22.29 13.17
N GLU A 34 -4.78 23.19 12.58
CA GLU A 34 -5.74 22.87 11.50
C GLU A 34 -5.12 22.14 10.28
N VAL A 35 -3.81 22.26 10.09
CA VAL A 35 -3.07 21.57 9.02
C VAL A 35 -2.86 20.08 9.28
N VAL A 36 -2.87 19.64 10.55
CA VAL A 36 -2.57 18.25 10.93
C VAL A 36 -3.63 17.27 10.43
N PRO A 37 -4.95 17.51 10.59
CA PRO A 37 -5.96 16.62 10.02
C PRO A 37 -5.80 16.45 8.50
N PHE A 38 -5.51 17.54 7.79
CA PHE A 38 -5.28 17.50 6.34
C PHE A 38 -4.05 16.67 5.97
N LEU A 39 -2.94 16.82 6.70
CA LEU A 39 -1.75 15.99 6.52
C LEU A 39 -2.02 14.53 6.85
N SER A 40 -2.77 14.23 7.92
CA SER A 40 -3.13 12.86 8.31
C SER A 40 -3.94 12.16 7.23
N ILE A 41 -4.89 12.86 6.59
CA ILE A 41 -5.63 12.35 5.43
C ILE A 41 -4.68 12.07 4.26
N THR A 42 -3.81 13.03 3.94
CA THR A 42 -2.85 12.91 2.83
C THR A 42 -1.89 11.73 3.02
N VAL A 43 -1.37 11.55 4.24
CA VAL A 43 -0.51 10.44 4.63
C VAL A 43 -1.23 9.10 4.52
N SER A 44 -2.50 9.04 4.96
CA SER A 44 -3.33 7.84 4.83
C SER A 44 -3.58 7.47 3.37
N PHE A 45 -3.83 8.48 2.53
CA PHE A 45 -4.03 8.30 1.10
C PHE A 45 -2.77 7.79 0.39
N LEU A 46 -1.60 8.36 0.72
CA LEU A 46 -0.30 7.86 0.25
C LEU A 46 -0.05 6.42 0.67
N GLY A 47 -0.42 6.05 1.90
CA GLY A 47 -0.35 4.66 2.36
C GLY A 47 -1.23 3.73 1.53
N MET A 48 -2.47 4.13 1.22
CA MET A 48 -3.36 3.36 0.33
C MET A 48 -2.79 3.21 -1.09
N LEU A 49 -2.26 4.28 -1.68
CA LEU A 49 -1.60 4.21 -3.00
C LEU A 49 -0.40 3.26 -2.97
N THR A 50 0.39 3.29 -1.90
CA THR A 50 1.55 2.41 -1.71
C THR A 50 1.13 0.94 -1.67
N LEU A 51 0.00 0.63 -1.02
CA LEU A 51 -0.57 -0.72 -1.00
C LEU A 51 -1.09 -1.14 -2.37
N MET A 52 -1.80 -0.27 -3.10
CA MET A 52 -2.29 -0.58 -4.45
C MET A 52 -1.13 -0.89 -5.41
N LEU A 53 -0.04 -0.13 -5.32
CA LEU A 53 1.18 -0.37 -6.10
C LEU A 53 1.90 -1.66 -5.66
N SER A 54 1.78 -2.06 -4.40
CA SER A 54 2.34 -3.34 -3.92
C SER A 54 1.57 -4.56 -4.44
N VAL A 55 0.29 -4.44 -4.80
CA VAL A 55 -0.50 -5.56 -5.34
C VAL A 55 -0.41 -5.61 -6.87
N GLY A 56 -0.28 -4.45 -7.54
CA GLY A 56 -0.23 -4.35 -9.00
C GLY A 56 1.12 -4.65 -9.66
N VAL A 57 2.16 -4.98 -8.90
CA VAL A 57 3.51 -5.29 -9.44
C VAL A 57 3.79 -6.79 -9.53
N ASP A 58 2.91 -7.65 -9.01
CA ASP A 58 3.05 -9.12 -9.12
C ASP A 58 2.44 -9.72 -10.39
N SER A 59 1.90 -8.90 -11.28
CA SER A 59 1.34 -9.36 -12.54
C SER A 59 2.25 -8.98 -13.70
N GLU A 60 3.39 -9.66 -13.85
CA GLU A 60 4.02 -9.90 -15.15
C GLU A 60 5.27 -10.84 -15.05
N ILE A 61 5.10 -12.08 -15.57
CA ILE A 61 5.83 -12.63 -16.74
C ILE A 61 6.47 -14.02 -16.60
N GLU A 62 6.81 -14.55 -15.42
CA GLU A 62 7.58 -15.82 -15.40
C GLU A 62 6.69 -17.09 -15.41
N GLU A 63 5.59 -17.12 -14.66
CA GLU A 63 4.75 -18.34 -14.53
C GLU A 63 3.80 -18.60 -15.72
N LEU A 64 3.45 -17.56 -16.49
CA LEU A 64 2.59 -17.71 -17.68
C LEU A 64 3.37 -18.11 -18.93
N THR A 65 4.70 -17.93 -18.93
CA THR A 65 5.55 -18.32 -20.07
C THR A 65 5.80 -19.84 -20.07
N GLU A 66 6.01 -20.46 -18.90
CA GLU A 66 6.24 -21.91 -18.81
C GLU A 66 5.06 -22.75 -19.34
N THR A 67 3.82 -22.26 -19.18
CA THR A 67 2.64 -22.98 -19.70
C THR A 67 2.53 -22.91 -21.22
N PHE A 68 3.03 -21.85 -21.86
CA PHE A 68 2.97 -21.70 -23.31
C PHE A 68 4.08 -22.47 -24.04
N THR A 69 5.24 -22.66 -23.41
CA THR A 69 6.37 -23.42 -24.00
C THR A 69 6.21 -24.94 -23.95
N MET A 70 5.28 -25.50 -23.16
CA MET A 70 5.02 -26.95 -23.16
C MET A 70 3.97 -27.41 -24.18
N MET A 71 3.38 -26.49 -24.96
CA MET A 71 2.32 -26.82 -25.92
C MET A 71 2.82 -26.90 -27.38
N GLU A 72 4.11 -26.69 -27.63
CA GLU A 72 4.70 -26.58 -28.98
C GLU A 72 5.79 -27.65 -29.26
N GLU A 73 5.74 -28.81 -28.61
CA GLU A 73 6.55 -29.98 -28.95
C GLU A 73 5.70 -31.27 -29.06
N GLU A 74 4.77 -31.31 -30.01
CA GLU A 74 4.28 -32.57 -30.59
C GLU A 74 4.01 -32.40 -32.09
N GLU A 75 5.09 -32.39 -32.90
CA GLU A 75 5.07 -32.84 -34.30
C GLU A 75 6.05 -34.00 -34.51
#